data_AF-B2ZFX6-F1
#
_entry.id   AF-B2ZFX6-F1
#
_cell.length_a   1.000
_cell.length_b   1.000
_cell.length_c   1.000
_cell.angle_alpha   90.00
_cell.angle_beta   90.00
_cell.angle_gamma   90.00
#
_symmetry.space_group_name_H-M   'P 1'
#
loop_
_entity.id
_entity.type
_entity.pdbx_description
1 polymer ?
#
loop_
_entity_poly.entity_id
_entity_poly.type
_entity_poly.pdbx_seq_one_letter_code
_entity_poly.pdbx_strand_id
1 'polypeptide(L)' 'DMVWDFWSLRPESLHQVSFLFSDRGLHDGHPHMNGYGSHAFKLVNSAGEQFYCKFHYK' A
#
# COMPACT_ATOMS: atom_id res chain seq x y z
N ASP A 1 -3.72 13.55 -20.38
CA ASP A 1 -4.21 12.33 -21.05
C ASP A 1 -3.46 11.05 -20.68
N MET A 2 -2.12 11.02 -20.61
CA MET A 2 -1.36 9.78 -20.33
C MET A 2 -1.74 9.02 -19.03
N VAL A 3 -2.14 9.72 -17.97
CA VAL A 3 -2.48 9.07 -16.69
C VAL A 3 -3.75 8.22 -16.78
N TRP A 4 -4.81 8.77 -17.38
CA TRP A 4 -6.09 8.08 -17.52
C TRP A 4 -6.04 6.97 -18.57
N ASP A 5 -5.25 7.16 -19.63
CA ASP A 5 -4.96 6.11 -20.61
C ASP A 5 -4.36 4.87 -19.91
N PHE A 6 -3.29 5.04 -19.13
CA PHE A 6 -2.68 3.94 -18.38
C PHE A 6 -3.66 3.27 -17.40
N TRP A 7 -4.36 4.04 -16.56
CA TRP A 7 -5.27 3.47 -15.56
C TRP A 7 -6.48 2.77 -16.17
N SER A 8 -6.97 3.24 -17.32
CA SER A 8 -8.06 2.56 -18.04
C SER A 8 -7.63 1.24 -18.67
N LEU A 9 -6.35 1.11 -19.04
CA LEU A 9 -5.77 -0.08 -19.69
C LEU A 9 -5.11 -1.08 -18.73
N ARG A 10 -4.86 -0.67 -17.48
CA ARG A 10 -4.18 -1.47 -16.44
C ARG A 10 -5.08 -1.61 -15.20
N PRO A 11 -6.09 -2.51 -15.23
CA PRO A 11 -7.05 -2.66 -14.14
C PRO A 11 -6.39 -3.05 -12.80
N GLU A 12 -5.19 -3.65 -12.82
CA GLU A 12 -4.40 -3.92 -11.61
C GLU A 12 -4.06 -2.64 -10.81
N SER A 13 -4.07 -1.48 -11.46
CA SER A 13 -3.83 -0.17 -10.85
C SER A 13 -5.02 0.32 -10.03
N LEU A 14 -6.23 -0.17 -10.34
CA LEU A 14 -7.50 0.43 -9.88
C LEU A 14 -7.60 0.46 -8.35
N HIS A 15 -7.06 -0.55 -7.67
CA HIS A 15 -7.06 -0.59 -6.21
C HIS A 15 -6.32 0.61 -5.59
N GLN A 16 -5.13 0.94 -6.10
CA GLN A 16 -4.36 2.09 -5.60
C GLN A 16 -4.98 3.42 -6.03
N VAL A 17 -5.54 3.48 -7.24
CA VAL A 17 -6.25 4.66 -7.74
C VAL A 17 -7.44 5.01 -6.85
N SER A 18 -8.23 4.01 -6.41
CA SER A 18 -9.34 4.23 -5.49
C SER A 18 -8.89 4.85 -4.15
N PHE A 19 -7.72 4.46 -3.63
CA PHE A 19 -7.17 5.11 -2.43
C PHE A 19 -6.72 6.54 -2.70
N LEU A 20 -6.07 6.78 -3.83
CA LEU A 20 -5.60 8.12 -4.23
C LEU A 20 -6.76 9.13 -4.37
N PHE A 21 -7.92 8.70 -4.86
CA PHE A 21 -9.10 9.57 -5.00
C PHE A 21 -10.05 9.53 -3.78
N SER A 22 -9.67 8.87 -2.69
CA SER A 22 -10.36 8.97 -1.40
C SER A 22 -9.73 10.05 -0.52
N ASP A 23 -10.28 10.30 0.67
CA ASP A 23 -9.70 11.22 1.66
C ASP A 23 -8.26 10.85 2.08
N ARG A 24 -7.82 9.62 1.81
CA ARG A 24 -6.42 9.21 2.03
C ARG A 24 -5.43 9.88 1.06
N GLY A 25 -5.88 10.32 -0.11
CA GLY A 25 -5.06 11.05 -1.08
C GLY A 25 -4.80 12.50 -0.69
N LEU A 26 -5.71 13.11 0.07
CA LEU A 26 -5.66 14.50 0.55
C LEU A 26 -5.62 14.54 2.09
N HIS A 27 -4.56 13.96 2.64
CA HIS A 27 -4.38 13.83 4.09
C HIS A 27 -4.00 15.16 4.76
N ASP A 28 -4.35 15.31 6.05
CA ASP A 28 -4.03 16.46 6.90
C ASP A 28 -2.57 16.45 7.40
N GLY A 29 -1.62 16.24 6.48
CA GLY A 29 -0.18 16.13 6.77
C GLY A 29 0.30 14.74 7.24
N HIS A 30 1.60 14.49 7.09
CA HIS A 30 2.23 13.19 7.33
C HIS A 30 1.98 12.54 8.71
N PRO A 31 1.89 13.27 9.83
CA PRO A 31 1.65 12.68 11.14
C PRO A 31 0.29 11.99 11.28
N HIS A 32 -0.70 12.37 10.47
CA HIS A 32 -2.06 11.84 10.52
C HIS A 32 -2.27 10.70 9.50
N MET A 33 -1.21 10.23 8.85
CA MET A 33 -1.25 9.14 7.88
C MET A 33 -0.98 7.78 8.55
N ASN A 34 -1.74 6.77 8.14
CA ASN A 34 -1.36 5.38 8.41
C ASN A 34 -0.30 4.92 7.40
N GLY A 35 0.69 4.15 7.86
CA GLY A 35 1.69 3.52 7.01
C GLY A 35 1.44 2.02 6.84
N TYR A 36 1.70 1.49 5.63
CA TYR A 36 1.54 0.07 5.32
C TYR A 36 2.76 -0.41 4.53
N GLY A 37 3.31 -1.58 4.89
CA GLY A 37 4.47 -2.15 4.21
C GLY A 37 4.21 -2.68 2.79
N SER A 38 2.95 -2.65 2.33
CA SER A 38 2.45 -3.12 1.02
C SER A 38 2.64 -4.62 0.73
N HIS A 39 3.83 -5.17 0.87
CA HIS A 39 4.18 -6.56 0.54
C HIS A 39 4.03 -7.51 1.73
N ALA A 40 3.94 -8.80 1.45
CA ALA A 40 4.03 -9.83 2.47
C ALA A 40 5.52 -10.09 2.75
N PHE A 41 5.95 -9.83 3.99
CA PHE A 41 7.30 -10.08 4.43
C PHE A 41 7.38 -11.40 5.19
N LYS A 42 8.61 -11.86 5.42
CA LYS A 42 8.89 -13.06 6.20
C LYS A 42 9.78 -12.69 7.38
N LEU A 43 9.34 -13.03 8.58
CA LEU A 43 10.13 -13.00 9.80
C LEU A 43 10.73 -14.38 10.01
N VAL A 44 12.04 -14.43 10.26
CA VAL A 44 12.77 -15.68 10.52
C VAL A 44 13.31 -15.61 11.93
N ASN A 45 12.93 -16.58 12.77
CA ASN A 45 13.41 -16.64 14.15
C ASN A 45 14.80 -17.29 14.25
N SER A 46 15.38 -17.36 15.45
CA SER A 46 16.70 -17.97 15.67
C SER A 46 16.75 -19.47 15.38
N ALA A 47 15.59 -20.16 15.36
CA ALA A 47 15.46 -21.56 14.99
C ALA A 47 15.28 -21.77 13.47
N GLY A 48 15.22 -20.69 12.67
CA GLY A 48 15.03 -20.74 11.22
C GLY A 48 13.56 -20.90 10.77
N GLU A 49 12.61 -20.85 11.70
CA GLU A 49 11.18 -20.94 11.38
C GLU A 49 10.69 -19.63 10.74
N GLN A 50 9.76 -19.74 9.79
CA GLN A 50 9.35 -18.64 8.92
C GLN A 50 7.90 -18.24 9.18
N PHE A 51 7.68 -16.96 9.45
CA PHE A 51 6.35 -16.39 9.70
C PHE A 51 6.08 -15.26 8.72
N TYR A 52 4.96 -15.31 7.99
CA TYR A 52 4.57 -14.22 7.10
C TYR A 52 3.92 -13.09 7.88
N CYS A 53 4.30 -11.85 7.56
CA CYS A 53 3.75 -10.66 8.22
C CYS A 53 3.49 -9.51 7.23
N LYS A 54 2.63 -8.59 7.67
CA LYS A 54 2.42 -7.27 7.06
C LYS A 54 2.80 -6.22 8.11
N PHE A 55 3.60 -5.23 7.74
CA PHE A 55 3.96 -4.13 8.63
C PHE A 55 2.93 -3.01 8.54
N HIS A 56 2.57 -2.46 9.70
CA HIS A 56 1.62 -1.36 9.84
C HIS A 56 2.21 -0.30 10.77
N TYR A 57 2.09 0.97 10.39
CA TYR A 57 2.40 2.13 11.22
C TYR A 57 1.11 2.94 11.43
N LYS A 58 0.84 3.34 12.67
CA LYS A 58 -0.36 4.06 13.06
C LYS A 58 0.01 5.24 13.92
#